data_AF-A0A0R2RC32-F1
#
_entry.id   AF-A0A0R2RC32-F1
#
_cell.length_a   1.000
_cell.length_b   1.000
_cell.length_c   1.000
_cell.angle_alpha   90.00
_cell.angle_beta   90.00
_cell.angle_gamma   90.00
#
_symmetry.space_group_name_H-M   'P 1'
#
loop_
_entity.id
_entity.type
_entity.pdbx_description
1 polymer ?
#
loop_
_entity_poly.entity_id
_entity_poly.type
_entity_poly.pdbx_seq_one_letter_code
_entity_poly.pdbx_strand_id
1 'polypeptide(L)' 'MSVGEIKEAVGKLTPAELAEVSAFIAHKEAKDWDAKIDADFAPGGRLASVLEEVKADYKAGRTRDLP' A
#
# COMPACT_ATOMS: atom_id res chain seq x y z
N MET A 1 -0.07 -21.83 14.83
CA MET A 1 0.11 -22.08 13.39
C MET A 1 1.33 -21.31 12.92
N SER A 2 2.27 -21.99 12.30
CA SER A 2 3.51 -21.46 11.73
C SER A 2 3.30 -21.03 10.28
N VAL A 3 4.22 -20.24 9.75
CA VAL A 3 4.23 -19.88 8.32
C VAL A 3 4.34 -21.13 7.44
N GLY A 4 5.05 -22.17 7.91
CA GLY A 4 5.13 -23.46 7.21
C GLY A 4 3.76 -24.14 7.08
N GLU A 5 3.02 -24.24 8.19
CA GLU A 5 1.68 -24.83 8.22
C GLU A 5 0.69 -24.06 7.32
N ILE A 6 0.80 -22.72 7.26
CA ILE A 6 0.00 -21.89 6.34
C ILE A 6 0.33 -22.22 4.88
N LYS A 7 1.62 -22.29 4.53
CA LYS A 7 2.05 -22.60 3.16
C LYS A 7 1.58 -23.98 2.71
N GLU A 8 1.66 -24.97 3.60
CA GLU A 8 1.12 -26.31 3.33
C GLU A 8 -0.40 -26.30 3.14
N ALA A 9 -1.14 -25.54 3.94
CA ALA A 9 -2.59 -25.40 3.80
C ALA A 9 -2.95 -24.73 2.46
N VAL A 10 -2.27 -23.64 2.11
CA VAL A 10 -2.44 -22.94 0.83
C VAL A 10 -2.13 -23.86 -0.35
N GLY A 11 -1.11 -24.72 -0.23
CA GLY A 11 -0.75 -25.69 -1.26
C GLY A 11 -1.79 -26.80 -1.51
N LYS A 12 -2.77 -26.95 -0.63
CA LYS A 12 -3.86 -27.94 -0.75
C LYS A 12 -5.17 -27.34 -1.28
N LEU A 13 -5.23 -26.03 -1.48
CA LEU A 13 -6.44 -25.33 -1.93
C LEU A 13 -6.76 -25.67 -3.38
N THR A 14 -8.06 -25.70 -3.69
CA THR A 14 -8.52 -25.64 -5.07
C THR A 14 -8.20 -24.26 -5.70
N PRO A 15 -8.23 -24.13 -7.03
CA PRO A 15 -8.00 -22.85 -7.68
C PRO A 15 -8.94 -21.72 -7.22
N ALA A 16 -10.20 -22.05 -6.90
CA ALA A 16 -11.18 -21.06 -6.42
C ALA A 16 -10.85 -20.58 -5.00
N GLU A 17 -10.52 -21.50 -4.09
CA GLU A 17 -10.13 -21.15 -2.71
C GLU A 17 -8.79 -20.40 -2.69
N LEU A 18 -7.85 -20.76 -3.55
CA LEU A 18 -6.60 -20.03 -3.70
C LEU A 18 -6.86 -18.59 -4.15
N ALA A 19 -7.77 -18.38 -5.11
CA ALA A 19 -8.14 -17.03 -5.55
C ALA A 19 -8.75 -16.19 -4.43
N GLU A 20 -9.59 -16.79 -3.57
CA GLU A 20 -10.16 -16.13 -2.40
C GLU A 20 -9.07 -15.71 -1.39
N VAL A 21 -8.15 -16.63 -1.07
CA VAL A 21 -7.02 -16.33 -0.17
C VAL A 21 -6.10 -15.26 -0.76
N SER A 22 -5.83 -15.31 -2.06
CA SER A 22 -5.05 -14.28 -2.75
C SER A 22 -5.72 -12.91 -2.68
N ALA A 23 -7.03 -12.83 -2.90
CA ALA A 23 -7.78 -11.57 -2.80
C ALA A 23 -7.73 -11.01 -1.37
N PHE A 24 -7.84 -11.86 -0.36
CA PHE A 24 -7.71 -11.45 1.04
C PHE A 24 -6.32 -10.89 1.34
N ILE A 25 -5.26 -11.57 0.91
CA ILE A 25 -3.87 -11.12 1.11
C ILE A 25 -3.66 -9.76 0.43
N ALA A 26 -4.08 -9.62 -0.84
CA ALA A 26 -3.95 -8.36 -1.58
C ALA A 26 -4.67 -7.20 -0.87
N HIS A 27 -5.87 -7.43 -0.34
CA HIS A 27 -6.59 -6.42 0.44
C HIS A 27 -5.86 -6.04 1.72
N LYS A 28 -5.26 -7.02 2.42
CA LYS A 28 -4.47 -6.75 3.61
C LYS A 28 -3.20 -5.95 3.28
N GLU A 29 -2.48 -6.32 2.23
CA GLU A 29 -1.28 -5.62 1.78
C GLU A 29 -1.60 -4.19 1.33
N ALA A 30 -2.72 -3.97 0.64
CA ALA A 30 -3.19 -2.64 0.26
C ALA A 30 -3.42 -1.76 1.49
N LYS A 31 -4.09 -2.27 2.54
CA LYS A 31 -4.27 -1.53 3.79
C LYS A 31 -2.96 -1.21 4.50
N ASP A 32 -2.04 -2.17 4.54
CA ASP A 32 -0.72 -1.96 5.16
C ASP A 32 0.11 -0.95 4.35
N TRP A 33 -0.11 -0.86 3.02
CA TRP A 33 0.49 0.14 2.16
C TRP A 33 -0.11 1.53 2.39
N ASP A 34 -1.44 1.65 2.45
CA ASP A 34 -2.13 2.91 2.77
C ASP A 34 -1.63 3.49 4.10
N ALA A 35 -1.55 2.67 5.14
CA ALA A 35 -1.07 3.09 6.45
C ALA A 35 0.41 3.57 6.42
N LYS A 36 1.25 2.98 5.57
CA LYS A 36 2.64 3.42 5.40
C LYS A 36 2.72 4.75 4.66
N ILE A 37 1.91 4.93 3.61
CA ILE A 37 1.81 6.22 2.90
C ILE A 37 1.39 7.32 3.88
N ASP A 38 0.35 7.09 4.68
CA ASP A 38 -0.11 8.05 5.68
C ASP A 38 1.01 8.40 6.68
N ALA A 39 1.74 7.40 7.18
CA ALA A 39 2.86 7.61 8.10
C ALA A 39 4.03 8.36 7.46
N ASP A 40 4.36 8.07 6.19
CA ASP A 40 5.44 8.71 5.47
C ASP A 40 5.16 10.20 5.24
N PHE A 41 3.91 10.59 4.98
CA PHE A 41 3.52 11.99 4.75
C PHE A 41 3.04 12.74 6.00
N ALA A 42 2.90 12.07 7.14
CA ALA A 42 2.57 12.71 8.42
C ALA A 42 3.65 13.74 8.84
N PRO A 43 3.34 14.71 9.73
CA PRO A 43 4.33 15.65 10.25
C PRO A 43 5.53 14.93 10.89
N GLY A 44 6.74 15.24 10.41
CA GLY A 44 7.97 14.55 10.84
C GLY A 44 8.19 13.17 10.21
N GLY A 45 7.26 12.70 9.38
CA GLY A 45 7.38 11.52 8.54
C GLY A 45 8.45 11.69 7.46
N ARG A 46 8.89 10.56 6.91
CA ARG A 46 10.01 10.49 5.96
C ARG A 46 9.84 11.39 4.73
N LEU A 47 8.60 11.54 4.25
CA LEU A 47 8.23 12.28 3.05
C LEU A 47 7.50 13.59 3.36
N ALA A 48 7.49 14.03 4.63
CA ALA A 48 6.84 15.28 5.02
C ALA A 48 7.37 16.49 4.23
N SER A 49 8.68 16.52 3.92
CA SER A 49 9.29 17.60 3.13
C SER A 49 8.83 17.61 1.67
N VAL A 50 8.57 16.44 1.09
CA VAL A 50 8.08 16.32 -0.29
C VAL A 50 6.69 16.94 -0.42
N LEU A 51 5.85 16.81 0.60
CA LEU A 51 4.53 17.45 0.61
C LEU A 51 4.63 18.98 0.53
N GLU A 52 5.61 19.58 1.22
CA GLU A 52 5.83 21.02 1.16
C GLU A 52 6.40 21.47 -0.19
N GLU A 53 7.28 20.68 -0.78
CA GLU A 53 7.78 20.91 -2.15
C GLU A 53 6.64 20.90 -3.17
N VAL A 54 5.78 19.88 -3.14
CA VAL A 54 4.62 19.77 -4.03
C VAL A 54 3.66 20.95 -3.86
N LYS A 55 3.40 21.37 -2.62
CA LYS A 55 2.57 22.58 -2.35
C LYS A 55 3.21 23.84 -2.92
N ALA A 56 4.53 23.98 -2.85
CA ALA A 56 5.25 25.12 -3.40
C ALA A 56 5.21 25.12 -4.93
N ASP A 57 5.38 23.97 -5.56
CA ASP A 57 5.29 23.79 -7.01
C ASP A 57 3.89 24.12 -7.54
N TYR A 58 2.85 23.62 -6.87
CA TYR A 58 1.46 23.92 -7.21
C TYR A 58 1.18 25.42 -7.15
N LYS A 59 1.58 26.09 -6.05
CA LYS A 59 1.42 27.55 -5.90
C LYS A 59 2.20 28.35 -6.94
N ALA A 60 3.33 27.82 -7.42
CA ALA A 60 4.16 28.46 -8.42
C ALA A 60 3.73 28.15 -9.87
N GLY A 61 2.65 27.39 -10.08
CA GLY A 61 2.19 27.00 -11.42
C GLY A 61 3.16 26.06 -12.14
N ARG A 62 3.98 25.30 -11.40
CA ARG A 62 4.91 24.29 -11.95
C ARG A 62 4.28 22.92 -12.15
N THR A 63 2.99 22.78 -11.88
CA THR A 63 2.21 21.56 -12.09
C THR A 63 1.44 21.62 -13.41
N ARG A 64 1.06 20.45 -13.93
CA ARG A 64 0.13 20.32 -15.06
C ARG A 64 -1.22 19.79 -14.58
N ASP A 65 -2.27 20.08 -15.33
CA ASP A 65 -3.58 19.46 -15.10
C ASP A 65 -3.50 17.94 -15.32
N LEU A 66 -4.36 17.23 -14.59
CA LEU A 66 -4.54 15.80 -14.82
C LEU A 66 -5.21 15.58 -16.19
N PRO A 67 -4.87 14.51 -16.91
CA PRO A 67 -5.49 14.17 -18.19
C PRO A 67 -7.00 13.99 -18.11
#